data_AF-A0A7J7NNR0-F1
#
_entry.id   AF-A0A7J7NNR0-F1
#
_cell.length_a   1.000
_cell.length_b   1.000
_cell.length_c   1.000
_cell.angle_alpha   90.00
_cell.angle_beta   90.00
_cell.angle_gamma   90.00
#
_symmetry.space_group_name_H-M   'P 1'
#
loop_
_entity.id
_entity.type
_entity.pdbx_description
1 polymer ?
#
loop_
_entity_poly.entity_id
_entity_poly.type
_entity_poly.pdbx_seq_one_letter_code
_entity_poly.pdbx_strand_id
1 'polypeptide(L)'
;MYWAKKILEWTTGPEEALSISIYLNNKYEIDGRDPSGYVGCMWSICGVHDQGWQERPIFGKIRYMNYAGCKRKFDVDGYIAYVKRLVGGTKKKKAESVEGLALKESQTSKLGIPEILNESLQDRIPGDQVPELRKNKKTKT
;
A
#
# COMPACT_ATOMS: atom_id res chain seq x y z
N MET A 1 4.72 11.81 0.98
CA MET A 1 5.78 12.30 1.90
C MET A 1 5.91 11.44 3.16
N TYR A 2 5.05 11.59 4.18
CA TYR A 2 5.26 10.96 5.50
C TYR A 2 5.40 9.43 5.43
N TRP A 3 4.50 8.75 4.70
CA TRP A 3 4.51 7.29 4.60
C TRP A 3 5.81 6.74 3.98
N ALA A 4 6.24 7.28 2.84
CA ALA A 4 7.46 6.83 2.14
C ALA A 4 8.73 7.08 2.97
N LYS A 5 8.76 8.18 3.73
CA LYS A 5 9.87 8.44 4.68
C LYS A 5 9.90 7.45 5.84
N LYS A 6 8.75 6.96 6.30
CA LYS A 6 8.70 5.90 7.32
C LYS A 6 9.12 4.55 6.77
N ILE A 7 8.82 4.27 5.50
CA ILE A 7 9.36 3.08 4.82
C ILE A 7 10.89 3.14 4.84
N LEU A 8 11.51 4.25 4.43
CA LEU A 8 12.97 4.44 4.52
C LEU A 8 13.53 4.24 5.94
N GLU A 9 12.84 4.73 6.97
CA GLU A 9 13.29 4.59 8.36
C GLU A 9 13.26 3.14 8.88
N TRP A 10 12.42 2.28 8.29
CA TRP A 10 12.11 0.94 8.82
C TRP A 10 12.51 -0.20 7.90
N THR A 11 13.17 0.09 6.77
CA THR A 11 13.74 -0.90 5.85
C THR A 11 15.27 -0.95 5.97
N THR A 12 15.88 -1.96 5.36
CA THR A 12 17.34 -2.16 5.48
C THR A 12 18.17 -1.14 4.72
N GLY A 13 17.60 -0.55 3.65
CA GLY A 13 18.28 0.43 2.83
C GLY A 13 17.33 1.21 1.91
N PRO A 14 17.85 2.26 1.24
CA PRO A 14 17.04 3.14 0.39
C PRO A 14 16.51 2.46 -0.88
N GLU A 15 17.23 1.49 -1.45
CA GLU A 15 16.79 0.74 -2.64
C GLU A 15 15.54 -0.10 -2.32
N GLU A 16 15.56 -0.82 -1.19
CA GLU A 16 14.42 -1.57 -0.70
C GLU A 16 13.25 -0.63 -0.39
N ALA A 17 13.52 0.49 0.30
CA ALA A 17 12.50 1.49 0.62
C ALA A 17 11.79 2.03 -0.63
N LEU A 18 12.57 2.32 -1.67
CA LEU A 18 12.08 2.87 -2.92
C LEU A 18 11.24 1.83 -3.68
N SER A 19 11.72 0.59 -3.76
CA SER A 19 10.98 -0.52 -4.38
C SER A 19 9.62 -0.74 -3.71
N ILE A 20 9.59 -0.81 -2.38
CA ILE A 20 8.35 -0.98 -1.60
C ILE A 20 7.41 0.21 -1.80
N SER A 21 7.93 1.44 -1.76
CA SER A 21 7.12 2.65 -1.91
C SER A 21 6.46 2.73 -3.28
N ILE A 22 7.21 2.44 -4.36
CA ILE A 22 6.70 2.41 -5.73
C ILE A 22 5.67 1.30 -5.89
N TYR A 23 5.95 0.10 -5.36
CA TYR A 23 5.03 -1.03 -5.44
C TYR A 23 3.68 -0.70 -4.79
N LEU A 24 3.70 -0.20 -3.56
CA LEU A 24 2.47 0.13 -2.83
C LEU A 24 1.69 1.26 -3.51
N ASN A 25 2.39 2.30 -3.96
CA ASN A 25 1.79 3.41 -4.71
C ASN A 25 1.11 2.91 -5.99
N ASN A 26 1.80 2.10 -6.78
CA ASN A 26 1.29 1.58 -8.04
C ASN A 26 0.15 0.57 -7.87
N LYS A 27 0.12 -0.15 -6.74
CA LYS A 27 -0.90 -1.18 -6.47
C LYS A 27 -2.21 -0.60 -5.95
N TYR A 28 -2.15 0.43 -5.12
CA TYR A 28 -3.32 0.88 -4.34
C TYR A 28 -3.81 2.28 -4.69
N GLU A 29 -2.95 3.19 -5.13
CA GLU A 29 -3.38 4.53 -5.46
C GLU A 29 -4.06 4.54 -6.84
N ILE A 30 -5.22 5.20 -6.91
CA ILE A 30 -5.98 5.32 -8.16
C ILE A 30 -5.24 6.17 -9.20
N ASP A 31 -4.44 7.13 -8.74
CA ASP A 31 -3.53 7.97 -9.51
C ASP A 31 -2.09 7.43 -9.53
N GLY A 32 -1.89 6.18 -9.12
CA GLY A 32 -0.60 5.49 -9.19
C GLY A 32 -0.16 5.15 -10.62
N ARG A 33 1.05 4.61 -10.77
CA ARG A 33 1.71 4.31 -12.06
C ARG A 33 1.86 5.55 -12.96
N ASP A 34 1.99 6.71 -12.33
CA ASP A 34 2.18 8.01 -12.95
C ASP A 34 3.61 8.53 -12.68
N PRO A 35 4.24 9.30 -13.60
CA PRO A 35 5.52 9.95 -13.34
C PRO A 35 5.59 10.71 -12.02
N SER A 36 4.50 11.36 -11.61
CA SER A 36 4.40 12.08 -10.33
C SER A 36 4.52 11.13 -9.14
N GLY A 37 4.03 9.91 -9.23
CA GLY A 37 4.19 8.87 -8.21
C GLY A 37 5.65 8.44 -8.04
N TYR A 38 6.36 8.21 -9.15
CA TYR A 38 7.80 7.91 -9.12
C TYR A 38 8.60 9.07 -8.55
N VAL A 39 8.38 10.29 -9.04
CA VAL A 39 9.09 11.50 -8.55
C VAL A 39 8.74 11.76 -7.09
N GLY A 40 7.49 11.53 -6.65
CA GLY A 40 7.08 11.69 -5.25
C GLY A 40 7.78 10.70 -4.29
N CYS A 41 7.99 9.46 -4.73
CA CYS A 41 8.78 8.47 -4.00
C CYS A 41 10.26 8.88 -3.95
N MET A 42 10.83 9.29 -5.08
CA MET A 42 12.22 9.75 -5.20
C MET A 42 12.49 11.02 -4.37
N TRP A 43 11.57 11.97 -4.33
CA TRP A 43 11.64 13.15 -3.46
C TRP A 43 11.66 12.72 -1.98
N SER A 44 10.82 11.74 -1.62
CA SER A 44 10.67 11.31 -0.24
C SER A 44 11.90 10.53 0.27
N ILE A 45 12.49 9.66 -0.55
CA ILE A 45 13.54 8.71 -0.16
C ILE A 45 14.93 9.18 -0.57
N CYS A 46 15.06 9.71 -1.79
CA CYS A 46 16.35 10.11 -2.38
C CYS A 46 16.57 11.63 -2.37
N GLY A 47 15.57 12.43 -2.01
CA GLY A 47 15.69 13.89 -1.95
C GLY A 47 15.67 14.59 -3.31
N VAL A 48 15.17 13.92 -4.36
CA VAL A 48 15.03 14.53 -5.69
C VAL A 48 14.19 15.79 -5.60
N HIS A 49 14.68 16.91 -6.16
CA HIS A 49 14.06 18.24 -6.07
C HIS A 49 13.91 18.81 -4.64
N ASP A 50 14.60 18.24 -3.65
CA ASP A 50 14.72 18.81 -2.31
C ASP A 50 16.17 19.25 -2.05
N GLN A 51 16.37 20.07 -1.02
CA GLN A 51 17.68 20.44 -0.52
C GLN A 51 18.17 19.45 0.55
N GLY A 52 19.45 19.54 0.90
CA GLY A 52 20.02 18.82 2.04
C GLY A 52 19.57 19.40 3.39
N TRP A 53 19.38 18.52 4.38
CA TRP A 53 18.98 18.86 5.75
C TRP A 53 20.05 18.43 6.76
N GLN A 54 19.84 18.79 8.03
CA GLN A 54 20.69 18.36 9.14
C GLN A 54 20.82 16.84 9.14
N GLU A 55 22.07 16.37 9.21
CA GLU A 55 22.39 14.95 9.15
C GLU A 55 21.84 14.18 10.35
N ARG A 56 21.25 13.01 10.07
CA ARG A 56 20.66 12.11 11.08
C ARG A 56 20.97 10.65 10.74
N PRO A 57 21.04 9.76 11.75
CA PRO A 57 21.11 8.32 11.51
C PRO A 57 19.98 7.87 10.56
N ILE A 58 20.29 6.90 9.70
CA ILE A 58 19.41 6.33 8.67
C ILE A 58 19.13 7.29 7.50
N PHE A 59 18.73 8.53 7.78
CA PHE A 59 18.34 9.49 6.74
C PHE A 59 19.51 10.23 6.08
N GLY A 60 20.69 10.26 6.71
CA GLY A 60 21.75 11.17 6.29
C GLY A 60 21.20 12.60 6.23
N LYS A 61 21.33 13.26 5.08
CA LYS A 61 20.83 14.63 4.83
C LYS A 61 19.42 14.68 4.21
N ILE A 62 18.73 13.57 4.08
CA ILE A 62 17.35 13.54 3.57
C ILE A 62 16.42 14.22 4.58
N ARG A 63 15.47 15.03 4.09
CA ARG A 63 14.49 15.71 4.94
C ARG A 63 13.77 14.72 5.85
N TYR A 64 13.88 14.91 7.15
CA TYR A 64 13.22 14.07 8.16
C TYR A 64 11.79 14.53 8.46
N MET A 65 10.90 13.58 8.74
CA MET A 65 9.55 13.83 9.24
C MET A 65 9.24 12.84 10.38
N ASN A 66 8.62 13.32 11.46
CA ASN A 66 8.24 12.48 12.61
C ASN A 66 6.81 12.77 13.08
N TYR A 67 6.30 11.85 13.90
CA TYR A 67 4.94 11.90 14.43
C TYR A 67 4.67 13.18 15.23
N ALA A 68 5.60 13.59 16.10
CA ALA A 68 5.48 14.83 16.88
C ALA A 68 5.38 16.07 15.97
N GLY A 69 6.10 16.07 14.85
CA GLY A 69 6.02 17.13 13.83
C GLY A 69 4.66 17.16 13.12
N CYS A 70 4.05 16.01 12.84
CA CYS A 70 2.69 15.92 12.31
C CYS A 70 1.66 16.45 13.32
N LYS A 71 1.77 16.07 14.60
CA LYS A 71 0.88 16.53 15.68
C LYS A 71 0.86 18.05 15.85
N ARG A 72 1.98 18.73 15.59
CA ARG A 72 2.03 20.20 15.62
C ARG A 72 1.38 20.86 14.40
N LYS A 73 1.10 20.12 13.33
CA LYS A 73 0.60 20.66 12.05
C LYS A 73 -0.88 20.39 11.80
N PHE A 74 -1.41 19.27 12.29
CA PHE A 74 -2.80 18.90 12.12
C PHE A 74 -3.27 17.92 13.19
N ASP A 75 -4.59 17.72 13.30
CA ASP A 75 -5.19 16.71 14.17
C ASP A 75 -4.92 15.29 13.65
N VAL A 76 -3.84 14.70 14.15
CA VAL A 76 -3.42 13.34 13.80
C VAL A 76 -4.42 12.31 14.32
N ASP A 77 -4.97 12.51 15.51
CA ASP A 77 -5.86 11.53 16.14
C ASP A 77 -7.22 11.52 15.43
N GLY A 78 -7.71 12.69 15.00
CA GLY A 78 -8.85 12.83 14.09
C GLY A 78 -8.63 12.15 12.73
N TYR A 79 -7.46 12.30 12.11
CA TYR A 79 -7.13 11.59 10.87
C TYR A 79 -7.14 10.07 11.06
N ILE A 80 -6.57 9.55 12.15
CA ILE A 80 -6.58 8.12 12.46
C ILE A 80 -8.01 7.62 12.63
N ALA A 81 -8.85 8.35 13.36
CA ALA A 81 -10.25 7.99 13.55
C ALA A 81 -11.03 7.99 12.21
N TYR A 82 -10.77 8.97 11.36
CA TYR A 82 -11.33 9.06 10.01
C TYR A 82 -10.99 7.83 9.16
N VAL A 83 -9.72 7.48 9.06
CA VAL A 83 -9.27 6.32 8.27
C VAL A 83 -9.83 5.01 8.83
N LYS A 84 -9.87 4.83 10.16
CA LYS A 84 -10.49 3.66 10.80
C LYS A 84 -11.96 3.49 10.38
N ARG A 85 -12.72 4.59 10.34
CA ARG A 85 -14.12 4.57 9.89
C ARG A 85 -14.23 4.19 8.41
N LEU A 86 -13.38 4.73 7.54
CA LEU A 86 -13.36 4.36 6.12
C LEU A 86 -13.07 2.86 5.92
N VAL A 87 -12.03 2.34 6.57
CA VAL A 87 -11.66 0.92 6.49
C VAL A 87 -12.80 0.03 6.99
N GLY A 88 -13.43 0.39 8.12
CA GLY A 88 -14.60 -0.32 8.63
C GLY A 88 -15.76 -0.34 7.62
N GLY A 89 -16.05 0.80 7.01
CA GLY A 89 -17.07 0.92 5.96
C GLY A 89 -16.77 0.07 4.72
N THR A 90 -15.53 0.08 4.23
CA THR A 90 -15.11 -0.72 3.07
C THR A 90 -15.20 -2.22 3.34
N LYS A 91 -14.80 -2.67 4.54
CA LYS A 91 -14.92 -4.09 4.93
C LYS A 91 -16.38 -4.54 4.98
N LYS A 92 -17.27 -3.72 5.55
CA LYS A 92 -18.71 -4.01 5.61
C LYS A 92 -19.31 -4.13 4.20
N LYS A 93 -19.06 -3.16 3.32
CA LYS A 93 -19.52 -3.20 1.91
C LYS A 93 -19.03 -4.45 1.17
N LYS A 94 -17.77 -4.84 1.40
CA LYS A 94 -17.21 -6.06 0.80
C LYS A 94 -17.96 -7.30 1.29
N ALA A 95 -18.22 -7.42 2.59
CA ALA A 95 -18.98 -8.54 3.15
C ALA A 95 -20.40 -8.62 2.57
N GLU A 96 -21.13 -7.50 2.55
CA GLU A 96 -22.49 -7.43 1.97
C GLU A 96 -22.51 -7.77 0.47
N SER A 97 -21.48 -7.35 -0.28
CA SER A 97 -21.37 -7.70 -1.70
C SER A 97 -21.15 -9.19 -1.93
N VAL A 98 -20.32 -9.83 -1.10
CA VAL A 98 -20.01 -11.27 -1.19
C VAL A 98 -21.22 -12.11 -0.78
N GLU A 99 -21.94 -11.70 0.27
CA GLU A 99 -23.20 -12.33 0.68
C GLU A 99 -24.27 -12.22 -0.42
N GLY A 100 -24.38 -11.05 -1.07
CA GLY A 100 -25.30 -10.86 -2.19
C GLY A 100 -24.96 -11.70 -3.43
N LEU A 101 -23.66 -11.93 -3.70
CA LEU A 101 -23.18 -12.83 -4.76
C LEU A 101 -23.53 -14.29 -4.43
N ALA A 102 -23.25 -14.75 -3.21
CA ALA A 102 -23.56 -16.11 -2.76
C ALA A 102 -25.07 -16.41 -2.78
N LEU A 103 -25.90 -15.42 -2.41
CA LEU A 103 -27.36 -15.54 -2.50
C LEU A 103 -27.84 -15.69 -3.94
N LYS A 104 -27.28 -14.93 -4.89
CA LYS A 104 -27.59 -15.07 -6.32
C LYS A 104 -27.20 -16.45 -6.86
N GLU A 105 -26.01 -16.97 -6.53
CA GLU A 105 -25.57 -18.32 -6.91
C GLU A 105 -26.48 -19.43 -6.35
N SER A 106 -27.00 -19.25 -5.13
CA SER A 106 -27.94 -20.20 -4.52
C SER A 106 -29.34 -20.18 -5.17
N GLN A 107 -29.72 -19.06 -5.80
CA GLN A 107 -31.01 -18.90 -6.46
C GLN A 107 -30.95 -19.35 -7.93
N THR A 108 -29.84 -19.11 -8.62
CA THR A 108 -29.63 -19.56 -10.02
C THR A 108 -29.52 -21.07 -10.12
N SER A 109 -28.88 -21.73 -9.14
CA SER A 109 -28.80 -23.20 -9.05
C SER A 109 -30.16 -23.87 -8.81
N LYS A 110 -31.09 -23.21 -8.09
CA LYS A 110 -32.48 -23.68 -7.90
C LYS A 110 -33.36 -23.53 -9.13
N LEU A 111 -33.02 -22.63 -10.06
CA LEU A 111 -33.80 -22.33 -11.27
C LEU A 111 -33.38 -23.18 -12.49
N GLY A 112 -32.37 -24.04 -12.37
CA GLY A 112 -31.99 -25.00 -13.43
C GLY A 112 -31.44 -24.36 -14.72
N ILE A 113 -30.95 -23.12 -14.67
CA ILE A 113 -30.37 -22.44 -15.84
C ILE A 113 -28.93 -22.96 -16.04
N PRO A 114 -28.58 -23.56 -17.19
CA PRO A 114 -27.21 -24.01 -17.45
C PRO A 114 -26.25 -22.82 -17.48
N GLU A 115 -25.10 -23.00 -16.84
CA GLU A 115 -24.07 -21.98 -16.63
C GLU A 115 -23.29 -21.71 -17.93
N ILE A 116 -23.84 -20.86 -18.81
CA ILE A 116 -23.18 -20.41 -20.04
C ILE A 116 -22.59 -19.01 -19.87
N LEU A 117 -21.66 -18.82 -18.92
CA LEU A 117 -20.61 -17.78 -18.97
C LEU A 117 -19.73 -17.86 -17.72
N ASN A 118 -18.84 -18.85 -17.62
CA ASN A 118 -17.83 -18.83 -16.54
C ASN A 118 -16.43 -19.21 -17.04
N GLU A 119 -16.05 -18.67 -18.20
CA GLU A 119 -14.70 -18.83 -18.76
C GLU A 119 -13.91 -17.50 -18.86
N SER A 120 -14.31 -16.45 -18.12
CA SER A 120 -13.56 -15.17 -18.17
C SER A 120 -13.17 -14.55 -16.82
N LEU A 121 -13.34 -15.28 -15.70
CA LEU A 121 -13.07 -14.76 -14.35
C LEU A 121 -11.88 -15.41 -13.63
N GLN A 122 -11.35 -16.55 -14.09
CA GLN A 122 -10.11 -17.12 -13.54
C GLN A 122 -8.85 -16.29 -13.88
N ASP A 123 -8.86 -15.46 -14.93
CA ASP A 123 -7.69 -14.68 -15.36
C ASP A 123 -7.59 -13.28 -14.72
N ARG A 124 -8.51 -12.91 -13.81
CA ARG A 124 -8.52 -11.57 -13.16
C ARG A 124 -8.27 -11.59 -11.65
N ILE A 125 -7.64 -12.64 -11.14
CA ILE A 125 -6.97 -12.58 -9.85
C ILE A 125 -5.50 -12.88 -10.12
N PRO A 126 -4.63 -11.85 -10.25
CA PRO A 126 -3.22 -12.09 -10.04
C PRO A 126 -3.12 -12.63 -8.62
N GLY A 127 -2.89 -13.94 -8.48
CA GLY A 127 -2.53 -14.54 -7.21
C GLY A 127 -1.43 -13.67 -6.59
N ASP A 128 -1.51 -13.48 -5.28
CA ASP A 128 -0.47 -12.84 -4.49
C ASP A 128 0.87 -13.55 -4.73
N GLN A 129 1.55 -13.22 -5.82
CA GLN A 129 2.96 -13.41 -6.05
C GLN A 129 3.63 -12.26 -5.31
N VAL A 130 3.57 -12.32 -3.99
CA VAL A 130 4.57 -11.64 -3.17
C VAL A 130 5.88 -12.33 -3.53
N PRO A 131 6.89 -11.64 -4.09
CA PRO A 131 8.21 -12.23 -4.18
C PRO A 131 8.63 -12.55 -2.75
N GLU A 132 8.72 -13.84 -2.44
CA GLU A 132 9.29 -14.32 -1.20
C GLU A 132 10.76 -13.85 -1.22
N LEU A 133 11.04 -12.71 -0.59
CA LEU A 133 12.40 -12.26 -0.31
C LEU A 133 12.99 -13.32 0.63
N ARG A 134 13.68 -14.29 0.03
CA ARG A 134 14.43 -15.35 0.69
C ARG A 134 15.17 -14.76 1.89
N LYS A 135 14.73 -15.16 3.09
CA LYS A 135 15.53 -15.07 4.31
C LYS A 135 16.75 -15.99 4.15
N ASN A 136 17.80 -15.53 3.48
CA ASN A 136 19.11 -16.13 3.64
C ASN A 136 19.67 -15.68 4.99
N LYS A 137 19.21 -16.33 6.06
CA LYS A 137 20.03 -16.51 7.25
C LYS A 137 21.19 -17.41 6.83
N LYS A 138 22.32 -16.82 6.48
CA LYS A 138 23.62 -17.50 6.58
C LYS A 138 24.39 -16.85 7.72
N THR A 139 24.39 -17.57 8.83
CA THR A 139 25.47 -17.67 9.79
C THR A 139 26.84 -17.61 9.09
N LYS A 140 27.76 -16.79 9.62
CA LYS A 140 29.21 -17.01 9.74
C LYS A 140 29.81 -15.79 10.44
N THR A 141 30.14 -15.97 11.72
CA THR A 141 31.50 -15.84 12.32
C THR A 141 32.06 -14.44 12.31
#